data_AF-A0A5B1BTT7-F1
#
_entry.id   AF-A0A5B1BTT7-F1
#
_cell.length_a   1.000
_cell.length_b   1.000
_cell.length_c   1.000
_cell.angle_alpha   90.00
_cell.angle_beta   90.00
_cell.angle_gamma   90.00
#
_symmetry.space_group_name_H-M   'P 1'
#
loop_
_entity.id
_entity.type
_entity.pdbx_description
1 polymer ?
#
loop_
_entity_poly.entity_id
_entity_poly.type
_entity_poly.pdbx_seq_one_letter_code
_entity_poly.pdbx_strand_id
1 'polypeptide(L)'
;MSWMLTAVMTASLVVACAGASPGRQHSYESAPCPAPNFPGVPQADLGANYSCGYLSVPENRDDPRSRTIRILVARVKAASDKPKPDPIVFLAGGPGGAGTLSAPGVVAGGMNADRDVIFVNQRGTVHSDPHLACPELDNFTARAVDLAFQDQSTADLDAAAVAACRKRLEPFGFHLASYNTRENATDLADLRMKLGIDQWNVYGVSYGTDLAQQLLRAHPEGIRSVVLDSVVPPAINIVDRWWEAPASGLAAIIQACNDQPKCAAAYPDLATVFLNTVNKLSQAPLKVPTTDPNGSPVQVTIDGFKVVPLVLEWSADPSKVTDIPRMIFALANGDGSLAAAGISATAPPPEQRGLLGAGLGLGAYCQEMANWTTPEQALTQARAAMPGLTDSVLRITPTGSWIFRECGAWGLSRSDTADRLPVRSKVPSLILSGTFDSSTAPKWVQEVTRGLSNSLALRFPGVGHGVLPNSGCAQSIMTAFLDNPRLDVDQSCIAHTSLPTFSLP
;
A
#
# COMPACT_ATOMS: atom_id res chain seq x y z
N MET A 1 -20.78 -15.80 90.30
CA MET A 1 -20.50 -17.08 89.59
C MET A 1 -20.93 -16.86 88.16
N SER A 2 -20.09 -16.27 87.33
CA SER A 2 -18.94 -16.84 86.63
C SER A 2 -19.27 -17.90 85.55
N TRP A 3 -19.06 -17.49 84.29
CA TRP A 3 -18.35 -18.19 83.20
C TRP A 3 -19.01 -19.45 82.59
N MET A 4 -18.88 -19.80 81.30
CA MET A 4 -18.31 -19.18 80.09
C MET A 4 -18.78 -20.03 78.89
N LEU A 5 -18.88 -19.40 77.73
CA LEU A 5 -18.97 -20.06 76.43
C LEU A 5 -17.63 -20.74 76.07
N THR A 6 -17.68 -21.86 75.35
CA THR A 6 -16.56 -22.36 74.56
C THR A 6 -17.07 -22.68 73.16
N ALA A 7 -16.57 -21.93 72.18
CA ALA A 7 -16.86 -22.09 70.75
C ALA A 7 -15.90 -23.13 70.14
N VAL A 8 -16.44 -24.06 69.36
CA VAL A 8 -15.66 -25.00 68.55
C VAL A 8 -15.51 -24.40 67.15
N MET A 9 -14.27 -24.06 66.76
CA MET A 9 -13.94 -23.62 65.40
C MET A 9 -13.78 -24.83 64.47
N THR A 10 -14.62 -24.90 63.45
CA THR A 10 -14.44 -25.79 62.28
C THR A 10 -13.56 -25.09 61.25
N ALA A 11 -12.33 -25.57 61.04
CA ALA A 11 -11.45 -25.13 59.96
C ALA A 11 -11.89 -25.78 58.63
N SER A 12 -12.43 -24.99 57.72
CA SER A 12 -12.68 -25.41 56.33
C SER A 12 -11.46 -25.08 55.48
N LEU A 13 -10.80 -26.11 54.95
CA LEU A 13 -9.76 -25.98 53.93
C LEU A 13 -10.41 -25.57 52.60
N VAL A 14 -10.32 -24.29 52.25
CA VAL A 14 -10.61 -23.82 50.89
C VAL A 14 -9.36 -24.07 50.05
N VAL A 15 -9.38 -25.12 49.23
CA VAL A 15 -8.41 -25.30 48.15
C VAL A 15 -8.73 -24.23 47.11
N ALA A 16 -7.99 -23.12 47.15
CA ALA A 16 -7.98 -22.16 46.07
C ALA A 16 -7.27 -22.80 44.87
N CYS A 17 -8.05 -23.36 43.95
CA CYS A 17 -7.57 -23.52 42.58
C CYS A 17 -7.26 -22.13 42.05
N ALA A 18 -5.98 -21.77 42.05
CA ALA A 18 -5.48 -20.63 41.30
C ALA A 18 -5.75 -20.92 39.82
N GLY A 19 -6.92 -20.49 39.32
CA GLY A 19 -7.15 -20.35 37.90
C GLY A 19 -6.08 -19.39 37.38
N ALA A 20 -5.15 -19.92 36.60
CA ALA A 20 -4.27 -19.09 35.80
C ALA A 20 -5.17 -18.22 34.89
N SER A 21 -5.29 -16.94 35.21
CA SER A 21 -5.91 -15.98 34.31
C SER A 21 -5.18 -16.04 32.97
N PRO A 22 -5.87 -16.15 31.81
CA PRO A 22 -5.25 -16.08 30.49
C PRO A 22 -4.85 -14.62 30.22
N GLY A 23 -3.88 -14.11 30.98
CA GLY A 23 -3.51 -12.69 31.06
C GLY A 23 -2.27 -12.30 30.26
N ARG A 24 -1.87 -13.09 29.26
CA ARG A 24 -0.75 -12.76 28.36
C ARG A 24 -1.21 -12.79 26.91
N GLN A 25 -2.08 -11.87 26.51
CA GLN A 25 -2.46 -11.81 25.09
C GLN A 25 -1.55 -10.88 24.28
N HIS A 26 -1.15 -9.71 24.80
CA HIS A 26 -0.32 -8.74 24.04
C HIS A 26 0.97 -8.37 24.79
N SER A 27 2.12 -8.35 24.09
CA SER A 27 3.42 -7.93 24.65
C SER A 27 4.32 -7.30 23.58
N TYR A 28 5.29 -6.49 24.01
CA TYR A 28 6.35 -5.98 23.14
C TYR A 28 7.71 -6.34 23.74
N GLU A 29 8.59 -6.89 22.92
CA GLU A 29 9.93 -7.32 23.34
C GLU A 29 10.98 -6.79 22.36
N SER A 30 12.00 -6.10 22.88
CA SER A 30 13.13 -5.63 22.06
C SER A 30 13.90 -6.82 21.47
N ALA A 31 14.36 -6.66 20.23
CA ALA A 31 15.14 -7.65 19.51
C ALA A 31 16.19 -6.97 18.63
N PRO A 32 17.27 -7.69 18.23
CA PRO A 32 18.17 -7.20 17.20
C PRO A 32 17.41 -6.87 15.91
N CYS A 33 17.81 -5.79 15.23
CA CYS A 33 17.28 -5.51 13.90
C CYS A 33 17.78 -6.56 12.90
N PRO A 34 16.95 -6.97 11.92
CA PRO A 34 17.39 -7.84 10.84
C PRO A 34 18.60 -7.25 10.10
N ALA A 35 19.62 -8.08 9.86
CA ALA A 35 20.85 -7.70 9.15
C ALA A 35 21.37 -8.89 8.31
N PRO A 36 21.32 -8.82 6.96
CA PRO A 36 20.70 -7.74 6.17
C PRO A 36 19.21 -7.63 6.47
N ASN A 37 18.64 -6.44 6.29
CA ASN A 37 17.20 -6.25 6.46
C ASN A 37 16.45 -7.04 5.38
N PHE A 38 16.95 -7.00 4.15
CA PHE A 38 16.34 -7.70 3.02
C PHE A 38 17.44 -8.34 2.16
N PRO A 39 17.51 -9.68 2.06
CA PRO A 39 18.44 -10.32 1.14
C PRO A 39 18.26 -9.78 -0.28
N GLY A 40 19.35 -9.34 -0.91
CA GLY A 40 19.32 -8.79 -2.27
C GLY A 40 18.83 -7.34 -2.41
N VAL A 41 18.55 -6.64 -1.30
CA VAL A 41 18.05 -5.25 -1.30
C VAL A 41 18.86 -4.40 -0.31
N PRO A 42 20.17 -4.17 -0.55
CA PRO A 42 21.05 -3.46 0.38
C PRO A 42 20.59 -2.02 0.69
N GLN A 43 19.91 -1.37 -0.24
CA GLN A 43 19.32 -0.04 -0.04
C GLN A 43 18.20 -0.03 1.03
N ALA A 44 17.68 -1.19 1.41
CA ALA A 44 16.68 -1.35 2.45
C ALA A 44 17.29 -1.70 3.82
N ASP A 45 18.62 -1.80 3.96
CA ASP A 45 19.26 -2.15 5.22
C ASP A 45 19.02 -1.09 6.32
N LEU A 46 18.77 -1.57 7.54
CA LEU A 46 18.58 -0.71 8.70
C LEU A 46 19.94 -0.37 9.31
N GLY A 47 20.25 0.93 9.38
CA GLY A 47 21.50 1.42 9.98
C GLY A 47 21.54 1.30 11.51
N ALA A 48 22.68 1.67 12.10
CA ALA A 48 22.90 1.59 13.56
C ALA A 48 21.95 2.46 14.42
N ASN A 49 21.26 3.42 13.81
CA ASN A 49 20.32 4.31 14.50
C ASN A 49 18.92 3.70 14.70
N TYR A 50 18.70 2.48 14.19
CA TYR A 50 17.46 1.75 14.37
C TYR A 50 17.52 0.87 15.62
N SER A 51 16.40 0.79 16.31
CA SER A 51 16.11 -0.22 17.33
C SER A 51 14.92 -1.04 16.87
N CYS A 52 14.91 -2.35 17.16
CA CYS A 52 13.85 -3.23 16.72
C CYS A 52 13.25 -4.02 17.88
N GLY A 53 12.08 -4.58 17.63
CA GLY A 53 11.39 -5.46 18.56
C GLY A 53 10.16 -6.09 17.93
N TYR A 54 9.57 -7.04 18.64
CA TYR A 54 8.39 -7.75 18.21
C TYR A 54 7.19 -7.41 19.09
N LEU A 55 6.10 -7.01 18.45
CA LEU A 55 4.79 -7.01 19.06
C LEU A 55 4.18 -8.41 18.92
N SER A 56 3.82 -9.03 20.04
CA SER A 56 3.09 -10.30 20.06
C SER A 56 1.60 -10.07 20.29
N VAL A 57 0.75 -10.62 19.43
CA VAL A 57 -0.72 -10.44 19.42
C VAL A 57 -1.44 -11.73 18.97
N PRO A 58 -2.73 -11.95 19.28
CA PRO A 58 -3.53 -13.00 18.65
C PRO A 58 -3.56 -12.86 17.13
N GLU A 59 -3.48 -13.97 16.41
CA GLU A 59 -3.75 -14.03 14.97
C GLU A 59 -5.20 -13.62 14.69
N ASN A 60 -6.15 -14.26 15.37
CA ASN A 60 -7.57 -14.00 15.28
C ASN A 60 -8.11 -13.55 16.64
N ARG A 61 -8.56 -12.29 16.76
CA ARG A 61 -9.09 -11.77 18.02
C ARG A 61 -10.49 -12.28 18.37
N ASP A 62 -11.20 -12.87 17.40
CA ASP A 62 -12.52 -13.46 17.63
C ASP A 62 -12.45 -14.88 18.22
N ASP A 63 -11.26 -15.52 18.25
CA ASP A 63 -11.04 -16.80 18.94
C ASP A 63 -10.10 -16.62 20.14
N PRO A 64 -10.57 -16.78 21.39
CA PRO A 64 -9.71 -16.66 22.57
C PRO A 64 -8.60 -17.73 22.66
N ARG A 65 -8.68 -18.79 21.84
CA ARG A 65 -7.66 -19.84 21.72
C ARG A 65 -6.79 -19.66 20.48
N SER A 66 -6.94 -18.56 19.75
CA SER A 66 -6.10 -18.24 18.60
C SER A 66 -4.63 -18.29 18.99
N ARG A 67 -3.80 -18.73 18.04
CA ARG A 67 -2.36 -18.62 18.18
C ARG A 67 -1.93 -17.16 18.29
N THR A 68 -0.75 -16.96 18.86
CA THR A 68 -0.06 -15.67 18.88
C THR A 68 0.85 -15.56 17.66
N ILE A 69 0.86 -14.38 17.05
CA ILE A 69 1.76 -13.98 15.96
C ILE A 69 2.70 -12.87 16.45
N ARG A 70 3.82 -12.68 15.76
CA ARG A 70 4.77 -11.61 16.04
C ARG A 70 4.88 -10.66 14.87
N ILE A 71 4.90 -9.37 15.16
CA ILE A 71 4.94 -8.27 14.19
C ILE A 71 6.23 -7.51 14.40
N LEU A 72 7.08 -7.43 13.37
CA LEU A 72 8.33 -6.67 13.47
C LEU A 72 8.03 -5.17 13.51
N VAL A 73 8.67 -4.49 14.45
CA VAL A 73 8.64 -3.03 14.58
C VAL A 73 10.07 -2.52 14.64
N ALA A 74 10.38 -1.53 13.81
CA ALA A 74 11.65 -0.79 13.87
C ALA A 74 11.38 0.67 14.24
N ARG A 75 12.20 1.24 15.11
CA ARG A 75 12.17 2.64 15.50
C ARG A 75 13.51 3.28 15.18
N VAL A 76 13.49 4.31 14.35
CA VAL A 76 14.63 5.20 14.13
C VAL A 76 14.49 6.42 15.05
N LYS A 77 15.60 6.85 15.65
CA LYS A 77 15.63 8.06 16.45
C LYS A 77 15.49 9.31 15.58
N ALA A 78 14.95 10.37 16.16
CA ALA A 78 15.03 11.70 15.59
C ALA A 78 16.49 12.09 15.31
N ALA A 79 16.72 12.85 14.24
CA ALA A 79 18.02 13.45 13.96
C ALA A 79 18.32 14.64 14.89
N SER A 80 17.29 15.33 15.38
CA SER A 80 17.39 16.44 16.31
C SER A 80 17.91 16.01 17.69
N ASP A 81 18.82 16.79 18.28
CA ASP A 81 19.27 16.66 19.68
C ASP A 81 18.17 16.96 20.71
N LYS A 82 17.05 17.56 20.25
CA LYS A 82 15.87 17.87 21.06
C LYS A 82 14.64 17.23 20.40
N PRO A 83 14.52 15.89 20.46
CA PRO A 83 13.40 15.19 19.85
C PRO A 83 12.08 15.63 20.49
N LYS A 84 11.04 15.78 19.66
CA LYS A 84 9.67 15.95 20.12
C LYS A 84 9.16 14.62 20.72
N PRO A 85 8.29 14.67 21.74
CA PRO A 85 7.86 13.47 22.46
C PRO A 85 6.85 12.61 21.69
N ASP A 86 6.23 13.14 20.64
CA ASP A 86 5.19 12.50 19.84
C ASP A 86 5.76 11.84 18.56
N PRO A 87 6.03 10.52 18.55
CA PRO A 87 6.61 9.85 17.39
C PRO A 87 5.64 9.80 16.20
N ILE A 88 6.18 9.50 15.02
CA ILE A 88 5.39 9.20 13.82
C ILE A 88 5.33 7.68 13.66
N VAL A 89 4.14 7.09 13.55
CA VAL A 89 3.98 5.71 13.10
C VAL A 89 3.74 5.69 11.59
N PHE A 90 4.60 4.99 10.87
CA PHE A 90 4.58 4.87 9.42
C PHE A 90 3.83 3.60 8.99
N LEU A 91 2.79 3.78 8.18
CA LEU A 91 1.96 2.72 7.63
C LEU A 91 2.21 2.59 6.13
N ALA A 92 2.88 1.51 5.76
CA ALA A 92 3.20 1.18 4.38
C ALA A 92 1.95 0.89 3.53
N GLY A 93 2.11 1.11 2.23
CA GLY A 93 1.13 0.74 1.21
C GLY A 93 1.19 -0.73 0.79
N GLY A 94 0.69 -1.01 -0.41
CA GLY A 94 0.50 -2.37 -0.93
C GLY A 94 -1.00 -2.61 -1.16
N PRO A 95 -1.71 -3.36 -0.29
CA PRO A 95 -1.28 -3.99 0.97
C PRO A 95 -0.18 -5.05 0.81
N GLY A 96 0.49 -5.37 1.91
CA GLY A 96 1.58 -6.36 1.93
C GLY A 96 2.99 -5.76 1.84
N GLY A 97 3.12 -4.43 1.70
CA GLY A 97 4.38 -3.72 1.87
C GLY A 97 4.84 -3.76 3.33
N ALA A 98 6.15 -3.83 3.55
CA ALA A 98 6.73 -3.81 4.89
C ALA A 98 7.20 -2.39 5.25
N GLY A 99 6.84 -1.87 6.43
CA GLY A 99 7.32 -0.54 6.86
C GLY A 99 8.84 -0.42 6.86
N THR A 100 9.54 -1.49 7.25
CA THR A 100 11.01 -1.54 7.25
C THR A 100 11.62 -1.55 5.86
N LEU A 101 10.88 -1.93 4.81
CA LEU A 101 11.34 -1.82 3.41
C LEU A 101 11.38 -0.35 2.96
N SER A 102 10.41 0.45 3.39
CA SER A 102 10.35 1.89 3.10
C SER A 102 11.29 2.73 3.97
N ALA A 103 11.78 2.18 5.09
CA ALA A 103 12.39 2.97 6.15
C ALA A 103 13.61 3.80 5.73
N PRO A 104 14.60 3.27 4.98
CA PRO A 104 15.75 4.08 4.58
C PRO A 104 15.39 5.23 3.64
N GLY A 105 14.51 5.00 2.66
CA GLY A 105 14.04 6.04 1.74
C GLY A 105 13.23 7.13 2.44
N VAL A 106 12.34 6.74 3.36
CA VAL A 106 11.54 7.66 4.16
C VAL A 106 12.42 8.52 5.08
N VAL A 107 13.45 7.94 5.69
CA VAL A 107 14.43 8.66 6.52
C VAL A 107 15.31 9.58 5.68
N ALA A 108 15.75 9.14 4.50
CA ALA A 108 16.48 9.99 3.56
C ALA A 108 15.65 11.22 3.12
N GLY A 109 14.32 11.07 3.03
CA GLY A 109 13.37 12.17 2.82
C GLY A 109 13.12 13.07 4.05
N GLY A 110 13.78 12.81 5.19
CA GLY A 110 13.76 13.69 6.36
C GLY A 110 12.61 13.48 7.34
N MET A 111 11.83 12.38 7.24
CA MET A 111 10.68 12.17 8.15
C MET A 111 11.09 12.11 9.63
N ASN A 112 12.31 11.68 9.95
CA ASN A 112 12.84 11.63 11.32
C ASN A 112 13.59 12.92 11.72
N ALA A 113 13.34 14.06 11.09
CA ALA A 113 14.08 15.29 11.38
C ALA A 113 14.06 15.67 12.87
N ASP A 114 12.87 15.66 13.49
CA ASP A 114 12.70 16.07 14.90
C ASP A 114 11.86 15.10 15.75
N ARG A 115 11.39 14.01 15.15
CA ARG A 115 10.60 12.96 15.79
C ARG A 115 11.20 11.60 15.49
N ASP A 116 11.03 10.69 16.44
CA ASP A 116 11.26 9.28 16.18
C ASP A 116 10.21 8.77 15.19
N VAL A 117 10.62 7.86 14.29
CA VAL A 117 9.71 7.23 13.34
C VAL A 117 9.67 5.73 13.62
N ILE A 118 8.45 5.21 13.75
CA ILE A 118 8.15 3.81 14.05
C ILE A 118 7.62 3.17 12.77
N PHE A 119 8.39 2.27 12.20
CA PHE A 119 8.05 1.47 11.03
C PHE A 119 7.49 0.13 11.48
N VAL A 120 6.28 -0.19 11.03
CA VAL A 120 5.60 -1.44 11.36
C VAL A 120 5.56 -2.33 10.12
N ASN A 121 6.07 -3.55 10.24
CA ASN A 121 5.82 -4.59 9.26
C ASN A 121 4.47 -5.22 9.56
N GLN A 122 3.42 -4.78 8.87
CA GLN A 122 2.06 -5.28 9.06
C GLN A 122 1.99 -6.81 9.13
N ARG A 123 1.00 -7.38 9.82
CA ARG A 123 0.88 -8.83 10.02
C ARG A 123 0.97 -9.59 8.69
N GLY A 124 1.70 -10.70 8.68
CA GLY A 124 1.89 -11.50 7.46
C GLY A 124 2.92 -10.93 6.47
N THR A 125 3.58 -9.81 6.77
CA THR A 125 4.71 -9.30 5.95
C THR A 125 6.05 -9.81 6.45
N VAL A 126 7.12 -9.52 5.71
CA VAL A 126 8.49 -9.97 5.99
C VAL A 126 8.92 -9.73 7.43
N HIS A 127 9.71 -10.66 7.98
CA HIS A 127 10.17 -10.72 9.38
C HIS A 127 9.09 -10.88 10.44
N SER A 128 7.82 -10.65 10.12
CA SER A 128 6.72 -11.05 11.00
C SER A 128 6.57 -12.58 10.99
N ASP A 129 6.00 -13.12 12.06
CA ASP A 129 5.81 -14.55 12.27
C ASP A 129 4.32 -14.84 12.49
N PRO A 130 3.60 -15.36 11.48
CA PRO A 130 4.14 -15.84 10.22
C PRO A 130 4.36 -14.74 9.18
N HIS A 131 5.24 -15.03 8.22
CA HIS A 131 5.38 -14.29 6.97
C HIS A 131 4.56 -15.00 5.88
N LEU A 132 3.50 -14.36 5.40
CA LEU A 132 2.62 -14.89 4.35
C LEU A 132 3.09 -14.47 2.95
N ALA A 133 4.33 -14.78 2.63
CA ALA A 133 4.88 -14.62 1.29
C ALA A 133 4.20 -15.56 0.29
N CYS A 134 4.09 -15.12 -0.97
CA CYS A 134 3.70 -15.95 -2.11
C CYS A 134 4.71 -15.82 -3.26
N PRO A 135 5.92 -16.40 -3.15
CA PRO A 135 6.88 -16.41 -4.26
C PRO A 135 6.32 -17.06 -5.54
N GLU A 136 5.26 -17.88 -5.44
CA GLU A 136 4.52 -18.39 -6.59
C GLU A 136 3.95 -17.26 -7.47
N LEU A 137 3.39 -16.21 -6.87
CA LEU A 137 2.88 -15.05 -7.58
C LEU A 137 4.03 -14.26 -8.21
N ASP A 138 5.12 -14.03 -7.48
CA ASP A 138 6.28 -13.30 -8.02
C ASP A 138 6.94 -14.04 -9.19
N ASN A 139 6.99 -15.37 -9.10
CA ASN A 139 7.44 -16.22 -10.21
C ASN A 139 6.49 -16.12 -11.42
N PHE A 140 5.18 -16.04 -11.18
CA PHE A 140 4.21 -15.78 -12.24
C PHE A 140 4.43 -14.39 -12.86
N THR A 141 4.56 -13.32 -12.06
CA THR A 141 4.82 -11.95 -12.54
C THR A 141 6.07 -11.89 -13.42
N ALA A 142 7.16 -12.51 -12.98
CA ALA A 142 8.38 -12.59 -13.78
C ALA A 142 8.18 -13.35 -15.11
N ARG A 143 7.43 -14.45 -15.09
CA ARG A 143 7.08 -15.21 -16.30
C ARG A 143 6.14 -14.42 -17.23
N ALA A 144 5.22 -13.65 -16.65
CA ALA A 144 4.18 -12.94 -17.38
C ALA A 144 4.73 -11.85 -18.30
N VAL A 145 5.97 -11.39 -18.10
CA VAL A 145 6.70 -10.46 -18.98
C VAL A 145 6.68 -10.92 -20.45
N ASP A 146 6.88 -12.21 -20.72
CA ASP A 146 6.90 -12.79 -22.07
C ASP A 146 5.53 -13.28 -22.55
N LEU A 147 4.49 -13.24 -21.70
CA LEU A 147 3.15 -13.70 -22.05
C LEU A 147 2.27 -12.54 -22.55
N ALA A 148 1.28 -12.82 -23.39
CA ALA A 148 0.18 -11.88 -23.57
C ALA A 148 -0.68 -11.94 -22.29
N PHE A 149 -0.74 -10.85 -21.54
CA PHE A 149 -1.42 -10.79 -20.25
C PHE A 149 -2.93 -10.94 -20.41
N GLN A 150 -3.49 -10.42 -21.50
CA GLN A 150 -4.93 -10.48 -21.83
C GLN A 150 -5.43 -11.88 -22.18
N ASP A 151 -4.55 -12.85 -22.42
CA ASP A 151 -4.94 -14.22 -22.75
C ASP A 151 -5.53 -14.94 -21.54
N GLN A 152 -6.61 -15.70 -21.77
CA GLN A 152 -7.21 -16.53 -20.71
C GLN A 152 -6.23 -17.55 -20.15
N SER A 153 -5.30 -18.07 -20.97
CA SER A 153 -4.27 -18.99 -20.50
C SER A 153 -3.30 -18.33 -19.50
N THR A 154 -3.02 -17.04 -19.64
CA THR A 154 -2.23 -16.27 -18.67
C THR A 154 -3.02 -16.03 -17.38
N ALA A 155 -4.32 -15.73 -17.49
CA ALA A 155 -5.21 -15.61 -16.34
C ALA A 155 -5.37 -16.94 -15.55
N ASP A 156 -5.33 -18.09 -16.23
CA ASP A 156 -5.36 -19.40 -15.59
C ASP A 156 -4.03 -19.71 -14.86
N LEU A 157 -2.90 -19.28 -15.42
CA LEU A 157 -1.59 -19.39 -14.76
C LEU A 157 -1.49 -18.52 -13.50
N ASP A 158 -2.04 -17.31 -13.55
CA ASP A 158 -2.14 -16.41 -12.41
C ASP A 158 -2.96 -17.04 -11.26
N ALA A 159 -4.17 -17.50 -11.55
CA ALA A 159 -5.01 -18.18 -10.57
C ALA A 159 -4.36 -19.45 -10.00
N ALA A 160 -3.63 -20.20 -10.83
CA ALA A 160 -2.87 -21.37 -10.40
C ALA A 160 -1.72 -21.00 -9.45
N ALA A 161 -1.06 -19.86 -9.64
CA ALA A 161 -0.04 -19.37 -8.72
C ALA A 161 -0.63 -19.04 -7.34
N VAL A 162 -1.79 -18.39 -7.30
CA VAL A 162 -2.52 -18.11 -6.05
C VAL A 162 -2.95 -19.40 -5.35
N ALA A 163 -3.53 -20.35 -6.10
CA ALA A 163 -3.91 -21.65 -5.56
C ALA A 163 -2.71 -22.43 -5.00
N ALA A 164 -1.56 -22.36 -5.68
CA ALA A 164 -0.32 -22.97 -5.21
C ALA A 164 0.18 -22.33 -3.91
N CYS A 165 0.16 -20.99 -3.80
CA CYS A 165 0.50 -20.31 -2.56
C CYS A 165 -0.43 -20.74 -1.41
N ARG A 166 -1.75 -20.71 -1.62
CA ARG A 166 -2.72 -21.13 -0.60
C ARG A 166 -2.48 -22.58 -0.16
N LYS A 167 -2.26 -23.50 -1.10
CA LYS A 167 -1.95 -24.90 -0.82
C LYS A 167 -0.64 -25.07 -0.04
N ARG A 168 0.40 -24.29 -0.33
CA ARG A 168 1.65 -24.30 0.45
C ARG A 168 1.41 -23.82 1.89
N LEU A 169 0.53 -22.85 2.09
CA LEU A 169 0.22 -22.28 3.41
C LEU A 169 -0.74 -23.14 4.24
N GLU A 170 -1.53 -24.01 3.62
CA GLU A 170 -2.56 -24.84 4.27
C GLU A 170 -2.04 -25.70 5.45
N PRO A 171 -0.89 -26.41 5.36
CA PRO A 171 -0.40 -27.26 6.45
C PRO A 171 -0.03 -26.50 7.73
N PHE A 172 0.21 -25.19 7.65
CA PHE A 172 0.55 -24.38 8.81
C PHE A 172 -0.68 -23.97 9.65
N GLY A 173 -1.88 -24.11 9.09
CA GLY A 173 -3.15 -23.80 9.76
C GLY A 173 -3.31 -22.34 10.15
N PHE A 174 -2.76 -21.41 9.35
CA PHE A 174 -2.96 -19.96 9.55
C PHE A 174 -4.41 -19.57 9.33
N HIS A 175 -4.93 -18.68 10.17
CA HIS A 175 -6.24 -18.10 9.97
C HIS A 175 -6.18 -16.97 8.93
N LEU A 176 -6.11 -17.33 7.63
CA LEU A 176 -5.89 -16.40 6.52
C LEU A 176 -6.87 -15.20 6.49
N ALA A 177 -8.10 -15.38 6.97
CA ALA A 177 -9.09 -14.30 7.07
C ALA A 177 -8.66 -13.17 8.02
N SER A 178 -7.77 -13.43 8.99
CA SER A 178 -7.28 -12.42 9.94
C SER A 178 -6.12 -11.58 9.43
N TYR A 179 -5.67 -11.77 8.19
CA TYR A 179 -4.69 -10.91 7.53
C TYR A 179 -5.44 -9.85 6.74
N ASN A 180 -6.07 -8.94 7.48
CA ASN A 180 -6.99 -7.91 6.99
C ASN A 180 -6.72 -6.57 7.70
N THR A 181 -7.32 -5.49 7.23
CA THR A 181 -7.06 -4.13 7.70
C THR A 181 -7.58 -3.87 9.12
N ARG A 182 -8.73 -4.45 9.50
CA ARG A 182 -9.32 -4.32 10.85
C ARG A 182 -8.38 -4.84 11.94
N GLU A 183 -7.87 -6.04 11.71
CA GLU A 183 -6.96 -6.71 12.62
C GLU A 183 -5.61 -5.96 12.70
N ASN A 184 -5.08 -5.48 11.56
CA ASN A 184 -3.91 -4.59 11.52
C ASN A 184 -4.12 -3.29 12.30
N ALA A 185 -5.29 -2.66 12.20
CA ALA A 185 -5.59 -1.43 12.95
C ALA A 185 -5.56 -1.69 14.47
N THR A 186 -6.00 -2.88 14.90
CA THR A 186 -5.97 -3.25 16.32
C THR A 186 -4.55 -3.56 16.78
N ASP A 187 -3.69 -4.15 15.94
CA ASP A 187 -2.26 -4.32 16.24
C ASP A 187 -1.55 -3.00 16.51
N LEU A 188 -1.89 -1.93 15.77
CA LEU A 188 -1.32 -0.61 15.99
C LEU A 188 -1.76 0.00 17.33
N ALA A 189 -3.03 -0.18 17.70
CA ALA A 189 -3.52 0.26 19.00
C ALA A 189 -2.79 -0.47 20.15
N ASP A 190 -2.61 -1.79 20.02
CA ASP A 190 -1.82 -2.60 20.95
C ASP A 190 -0.36 -2.13 21.00
N LEU A 191 0.25 -1.85 19.84
CA LEU A 191 1.63 -1.37 19.75
C LEU A 191 1.83 -0.08 20.54
N ARG A 192 0.97 0.91 20.33
CA ARG A 192 1.05 2.21 21.02
C ARG A 192 1.08 2.00 22.53
N MET A 193 0.15 1.19 23.04
CA MET A 193 0.03 0.89 24.47
C MET A 193 1.24 0.14 25.00
N LYS A 194 1.78 -0.83 24.25
CA LYS A 194 2.93 -1.64 24.69
C LYS A 194 4.26 -0.90 24.62
N LEU A 195 4.38 0.10 23.76
CA LEU A 195 5.52 1.02 23.74
C LEU A 195 5.41 2.13 24.79
N GLY A 196 4.29 2.24 25.52
CA GLY A 196 4.08 3.29 26.51
C GLY A 196 3.98 4.68 25.88
N ILE A 197 3.44 4.78 24.66
CA ILE A 197 3.33 6.03 23.92
C ILE A 197 1.97 6.67 24.22
N ASP A 198 1.96 7.81 24.91
CA ASP A 198 0.72 8.52 25.24
C ASP A 198 0.03 9.07 24.00
N GLN A 199 0.80 9.71 23.12
CA GLN A 199 0.33 10.30 21.87
C GLN A 199 1.33 10.08 20.73
N TRP A 200 0.81 9.85 19.54
CA TRP A 200 1.60 9.73 18.31
C TRP A 200 0.90 10.37 17.11
N ASN A 201 1.65 10.55 16.03
CA ASN A 201 1.13 10.99 14.74
C ASN A 201 1.14 9.80 13.78
N VAL A 202 0.07 9.64 13.00
CA VAL A 202 -0.03 8.53 12.03
C VAL A 202 0.27 9.06 10.64
N TYR A 203 1.22 8.46 9.94
CA TYR A 203 1.44 8.69 8.51
C TYR A 203 1.08 7.40 7.77
N GLY A 204 0.15 7.48 6.82
CA GLY A 204 -0.18 6.40 5.91
C GLY A 204 0.04 6.83 4.47
N VAL A 205 0.51 5.91 3.63
CA VAL A 205 0.62 6.10 2.19
C VAL A 205 -0.12 4.99 1.44
N SER A 206 -0.88 5.33 0.40
CA SER A 206 -1.62 4.34 -0.40
C SER A 206 -2.57 3.50 0.47
N TYR A 207 -2.53 2.17 0.41
CA TYR A 207 -3.22 1.28 1.37
C TYR A 207 -3.01 1.66 2.85
N GLY A 208 -1.83 2.17 3.22
CA GLY A 208 -1.58 2.65 4.58
C GLY A 208 -2.52 3.78 5.01
N THR A 209 -3.11 4.52 4.07
CA THR A 209 -4.16 5.52 4.36
C THR A 209 -5.51 4.90 4.67
N ASP A 210 -5.85 3.75 4.09
CA ASP A 210 -7.02 2.95 4.47
C ASP A 210 -6.82 2.45 5.90
N LEU A 211 -5.66 1.83 6.18
CA LEU A 211 -5.30 1.39 7.52
C LEU A 211 -5.33 2.53 8.55
N ALA A 212 -4.79 3.71 8.23
CA ALA A 212 -4.84 4.89 9.11
C ALA A 212 -6.28 5.34 9.40
N GLN A 213 -7.16 5.31 8.39
CA GLN A 213 -8.58 5.65 8.54
C GLN A 213 -9.32 4.61 9.37
N GLN A 214 -9.06 3.31 9.17
CA GLN A 214 -9.66 2.26 9.99
C GLN A 214 -9.17 2.32 11.45
N LEU A 215 -7.89 2.67 11.67
CA LEU A 215 -7.36 2.97 13.00
C LEU A 215 -8.08 4.15 13.65
N LEU A 216 -8.27 5.27 12.93
CA LEU A 216 -9.04 6.41 13.43
C LEU A 216 -10.48 6.05 13.82
N ARG A 217 -11.11 5.12 13.07
CA ARG A 217 -12.48 4.68 13.33
C ARG A 217 -12.58 3.78 14.56
N ALA A 218 -11.65 2.83 14.70
CA ALA A 218 -11.74 1.77 15.70
C ALA A 218 -11.01 2.10 17.01
N HIS A 219 -9.87 2.80 16.92
CA HIS A 219 -8.97 3.08 18.05
C HIS A 219 -8.39 4.51 17.97
N PRO A 220 -9.23 5.56 18.02
CA PRO A 220 -8.77 6.96 17.93
C PRO A 220 -7.88 7.40 19.11
N GLU A 221 -7.86 6.65 20.21
CA GLU A 221 -7.18 7.00 21.45
C GLU A 221 -5.66 7.13 21.26
N GLY A 222 -5.12 8.30 21.63
CA GLY A 222 -3.70 8.61 21.51
C GLY A 222 -3.27 9.07 20.11
N ILE A 223 -4.18 9.14 19.12
CA ILE A 223 -3.87 9.74 17.83
C ILE A 223 -3.93 11.26 17.93
N ARG A 224 -2.77 11.92 17.83
CA ARG A 224 -2.65 13.39 17.89
C ARG A 224 -2.97 14.04 16.55
N SER A 225 -2.46 13.48 15.46
CA SER A 225 -2.74 13.93 14.10
C SER A 225 -2.53 12.79 13.10
N VAL A 226 -3.12 12.91 11.90
CA VAL A 226 -2.98 11.95 10.82
C VAL A 226 -2.57 12.63 9.52
N VAL A 227 -1.65 12.02 8.79
CA VAL A 227 -1.27 12.39 7.43
C VAL A 227 -1.65 11.24 6.49
N LEU A 228 -2.50 11.53 5.51
CA LEU A 228 -2.96 10.59 4.49
C LEU A 228 -2.36 10.98 3.14
N ASP A 229 -1.31 10.28 2.71
CA ASP A 229 -0.65 10.51 1.44
C ASP A 229 -1.17 9.56 0.37
N SER A 230 -1.76 10.11 -0.71
CA SER A 230 -2.29 9.34 -1.83
C SER A 230 -3.41 8.39 -1.37
N VAL A 231 -4.57 9.00 -1.11
CA VAL A 231 -5.59 8.46 -0.23
C VAL A 231 -6.44 7.34 -0.84
N VAL A 232 -6.67 6.31 -0.05
CA VAL A 232 -7.57 5.18 -0.29
C VAL A 232 -8.73 5.26 0.70
N PRO A 233 -9.96 5.61 0.28
CA PRO A 233 -11.09 5.69 1.21
C PRO A 233 -11.67 4.30 1.52
N PRO A 234 -11.88 3.92 2.80
CA PRO A 234 -12.48 2.62 3.15
C PRO A 234 -13.89 2.41 2.57
N ALA A 235 -14.60 3.50 2.28
CA ALA A 235 -15.95 3.48 1.73
C ALA A 235 -16.03 3.27 0.22
N ILE A 236 -14.90 3.33 -0.49
CA ILE A 236 -14.84 3.03 -1.92
C ILE A 236 -14.47 1.56 -2.09
N ASN A 237 -15.24 0.85 -2.92
CA ASN A 237 -14.73 -0.38 -3.51
C ASN A 237 -13.70 -0.02 -4.60
N ILE A 238 -12.42 -0.20 -4.31
CA ILE A 238 -11.38 0.10 -5.32
C ILE A 238 -11.53 -0.83 -6.51
N VAL A 239 -11.95 -2.09 -6.34
CA VAL A 239 -12.14 -3.01 -7.48
C VAL A 239 -13.19 -2.49 -8.47
N ASP A 240 -14.22 -1.80 -8.00
CA ASP A 240 -15.19 -1.13 -8.88
C ASP A 240 -14.60 0.12 -9.54
N ARG A 241 -13.94 0.96 -8.75
CA ARG A 241 -13.55 2.31 -9.17
C ARG A 241 -12.09 2.42 -9.61
N TRP A 242 -11.38 1.31 -9.76
CA TRP A 242 -9.91 1.27 -9.89
C TRP A 242 -9.41 2.12 -11.07
N TRP A 243 -10.13 2.03 -12.19
CA TRP A 243 -9.82 2.75 -13.43
C TRP A 243 -9.97 4.27 -13.34
N GLU A 244 -10.57 4.81 -12.28
CA GLU A 244 -10.66 6.25 -12.07
C GLU A 244 -9.29 6.90 -11.85
N ALA A 245 -8.35 6.20 -11.18
CA ALA A 245 -7.02 6.73 -10.93
C ALA A 245 -6.16 6.78 -12.22
N PRO A 246 -5.99 5.68 -12.98
CA PRO A 246 -5.32 5.70 -14.28
C PRO A 246 -5.91 6.74 -15.23
N ALA A 247 -7.25 6.84 -15.30
CA ALA A 247 -7.92 7.80 -16.17
C ALA A 247 -7.54 9.24 -15.84
N SER A 248 -7.65 9.62 -14.56
CA SER A 248 -7.38 10.98 -14.14
C SER A 248 -5.89 11.35 -14.18
N GLY A 249 -5.01 10.43 -13.80
CA GLY A 249 -3.56 10.63 -13.86
C GLY A 249 -3.05 10.76 -15.30
N LEU A 250 -3.46 9.86 -16.21
CA LEU A 250 -3.11 9.95 -17.62
C LEU A 250 -3.65 11.24 -18.26
N ALA A 251 -4.90 11.61 -17.97
CA ALA A 251 -5.47 12.86 -18.47
C ALA A 251 -4.67 14.09 -18.00
N ALA A 252 -4.22 14.11 -16.74
CA ALA A 252 -3.39 15.19 -16.21
C ALA A 252 -2.02 15.26 -16.87
N ILE A 253 -1.38 14.11 -17.14
CA ILE A 253 -0.09 14.03 -17.83
C ILE A 253 -0.22 14.52 -19.28
N ILE A 254 -1.26 14.09 -19.99
CA ILE A 254 -1.55 14.53 -21.36
C ILE A 254 -1.79 16.04 -21.40
N GLN A 255 -2.58 16.57 -20.46
CA GLN A 255 -2.82 18.01 -20.37
C GLN A 255 -1.52 18.77 -20.13
N ALA A 256 -0.66 18.29 -19.21
CA ALA A 256 0.62 18.92 -18.93
C ALA A 256 1.56 18.92 -20.15
N CYS A 257 1.51 17.90 -21.01
CA CYS A 257 2.22 17.90 -22.29
C CYS A 257 1.61 18.91 -23.28
N ASN A 258 0.29 18.95 -23.39
CA ASN A 258 -0.40 19.90 -24.29
C ASN A 258 -0.15 21.37 -23.91
N ASP A 259 0.01 21.66 -22.62
CA ASP A 259 0.34 22.99 -22.11
C ASP A 259 1.80 23.40 -22.40
N GLN A 260 2.65 22.47 -22.83
CA GLN A 260 4.03 22.73 -23.24
C GLN A 260 4.15 22.74 -24.77
N PRO A 261 4.40 23.90 -25.43
CA PRO A 261 4.35 24.02 -26.88
C PRO A 261 5.24 23.03 -27.64
N LYS A 262 6.43 22.71 -27.11
CA LYS A 262 7.33 21.73 -27.71
C LYS A 262 6.81 20.29 -27.58
N CYS A 263 6.21 19.94 -26.45
CA CYS A 263 5.62 18.61 -26.24
C CYS A 263 4.37 18.43 -27.10
N ALA A 264 3.47 19.42 -27.09
CA ALA A 264 2.28 19.43 -27.94
C ALA A 264 2.60 19.29 -29.43
N ALA A 265 3.66 19.96 -29.91
CA ALA A 265 4.12 19.85 -31.29
C ALA A 265 4.76 18.49 -31.62
N ALA A 266 5.48 17.89 -30.67
CA ALA A 266 6.12 16.58 -30.84
C ALA A 266 5.12 15.42 -30.75
N TYR A 267 4.06 15.57 -29.96
CA TYR A 267 3.11 14.50 -29.62
C TYR A 267 1.65 14.93 -29.84
N PRO A 268 1.25 15.27 -31.09
CA PRO A 268 -0.09 15.76 -31.38
C PRO A 268 -1.17 14.68 -31.12
N ASP A 269 -2.28 15.07 -30.49
CA ASP A 269 -3.41 14.16 -30.23
C ASP A 269 -3.04 12.91 -29.38
N LEU A 270 -2.16 13.11 -28.40
CA LEU A 270 -1.60 12.06 -27.55
C LEU A 270 -2.66 11.14 -26.92
N ALA A 271 -3.83 11.68 -26.53
CA ALA A 271 -4.93 10.88 -25.97
C ALA A 271 -5.46 9.83 -26.97
N THR A 272 -5.73 10.24 -28.21
CA THR A 272 -6.20 9.35 -29.26
C THR A 272 -5.11 8.36 -29.66
N VAL A 273 -3.86 8.81 -29.73
CA VAL A 273 -2.71 7.92 -30.01
C VAL A 273 -2.57 6.85 -28.94
N PHE A 274 -2.72 7.19 -27.66
CA PHE A 274 -2.73 6.22 -26.56
C PHE A 274 -3.82 5.17 -26.74
N LEU A 275 -5.09 5.60 -26.90
CA LEU A 275 -6.22 4.68 -27.03
C LEU A 275 -6.06 3.75 -28.25
N ASN A 276 -5.67 4.30 -29.40
CA ASN A 276 -5.44 3.52 -30.61
C ASN A 276 -4.30 2.52 -30.44
N THR A 277 -3.22 2.92 -29.77
CA THR A 277 -2.05 2.06 -29.52
C THR A 277 -2.43 0.89 -28.61
N VAL A 278 -3.10 1.15 -27.49
CA VAL A 278 -3.58 0.11 -26.57
C VAL A 278 -4.54 -0.85 -27.28
N ASN A 279 -5.49 -0.32 -28.05
CA ASN A 279 -6.47 -1.16 -28.77
C ASN A 279 -5.82 -2.00 -29.88
N LYS A 280 -4.81 -1.46 -30.58
CA LYS A 280 -4.03 -2.20 -31.59
C LYS A 280 -3.23 -3.32 -30.94
N LEU A 281 -2.52 -3.03 -29.84
CA LEU A 281 -1.72 -4.02 -29.11
C LEU A 281 -2.58 -5.09 -28.43
N SER A 282 -3.84 -4.78 -28.08
CA SER A 282 -4.81 -5.77 -27.59
C SER A 282 -5.17 -6.84 -28.64
N GLN A 283 -5.04 -6.51 -29.93
CA GLN A 283 -5.35 -7.43 -31.03
C GLN A 283 -4.08 -8.09 -31.59
N ALA A 284 -2.98 -7.35 -31.63
CA ALA A 284 -1.69 -7.79 -32.13
C ALA A 284 -0.56 -7.36 -31.18
N PRO A 285 -0.26 -8.16 -30.14
CA PRO A 285 0.82 -7.88 -29.21
C PRO A 285 2.18 -7.78 -29.92
N LEU A 286 3.02 -6.88 -29.44
CA LEU A 286 4.38 -6.68 -29.96
C LEU A 286 5.38 -7.49 -29.13
N LYS A 287 6.18 -8.32 -29.78
CA LYS A 287 7.29 -9.03 -29.14
C LYS A 287 8.58 -8.25 -29.32
N VAL A 288 9.16 -7.77 -28.22
CA VAL A 288 10.40 -6.97 -28.22
C VAL A 288 11.49 -7.65 -27.39
N PRO A 289 12.63 -8.04 -27.99
CA PRO A 289 13.78 -8.46 -27.22
C PRO A 289 14.39 -7.25 -26.49
N THR A 290 14.74 -7.43 -25.22
CA THR A 290 15.41 -6.41 -24.41
C THR A 290 16.35 -7.10 -23.41
N THR A 291 16.91 -6.31 -22.51
CA THR A 291 17.72 -6.78 -21.39
C THR A 291 17.02 -6.41 -20.09
N ASP A 292 16.95 -7.35 -19.14
CA ASP A 292 16.45 -7.08 -17.80
C ASP A 292 17.42 -6.16 -17.02
N PRO A 293 17.03 -5.63 -15.84
CA PRO A 293 17.92 -4.79 -15.05
C PRO A 293 19.25 -5.45 -14.62
N ASN A 294 19.34 -6.79 -14.68
CA ASN A 294 20.54 -7.56 -14.34
C ASN A 294 21.44 -7.83 -15.54
N GLY A 295 21.10 -7.34 -16.74
CA GLY A 295 21.89 -7.57 -17.95
C GLY A 295 21.53 -8.86 -18.70
N SER A 296 20.48 -9.57 -18.30
CA SER A 296 20.07 -10.84 -18.93
C SER A 296 19.11 -10.59 -20.12
N PRO A 297 19.30 -11.27 -21.26
CA PRO A 297 18.36 -11.19 -22.38
C PRO A 297 16.97 -11.67 -21.97
N VAL A 298 15.94 -10.88 -22.28
CA VAL A 298 14.54 -11.22 -22.03
C VAL A 298 13.68 -10.84 -23.23
N GLN A 299 12.71 -11.69 -23.55
CA GLN A 299 11.67 -11.38 -24.52
C GLN A 299 10.48 -10.76 -23.78
N VAL A 300 10.05 -9.57 -24.19
CA VAL A 300 8.84 -8.94 -23.65
C VAL A 300 7.74 -9.05 -24.68
N THR A 301 6.56 -9.50 -24.25
CA THR A 301 5.32 -9.42 -25.03
C THR A 301 4.52 -8.23 -24.52
N ILE A 302 4.44 -7.17 -25.33
CA ILE A 302 3.68 -5.94 -25.04
C ILE A 302 2.30 -6.07 -25.67
N ASP A 303 1.29 -6.36 -24.87
CA ASP A 303 -0.12 -6.27 -25.27
C ASP A 303 -0.72 -4.93 -24.87
N GLY A 304 -2.01 -4.72 -25.17
CA GLY A 304 -2.70 -3.48 -24.84
C GLY A 304 -2.76 -3.23 -23.34
N PHE A 305 -2.95 -4.30 -22.56
CA PHE A 305 -3.03 -4.18 -21.11
C PHE A 305 -1.73 -3.64 -20.50
N LYS A 306 -0.57 -4.23 -20.84
CA LYS A 306 0.72 -3.92 -20.19
C LYS A 306 1.19 -2.47 -20.33
N VAL A 307 0.64 -1.70 -21.27
CA VAL A 307 0.92 -0.26 -21.38
C VAL A 307 0.37 0.50 -20.17
N VAL A 308 -0.76 0.06 -19.59
CA VAL A 308 -1.44 0.72 -18.47
C VAL A 308 -0.65 0.65 -17.16
N PRO A 309 -0.27 -0.52 -16.62
CA PRO A 309 0.52 -0.59 -15.39
C PRO A 309 1.90 0.08 -15.57
N LEU A 310 2.46 0.08 -16.79
CA LEU A 310 3.69 0.81 -17.07
C LEU A 310 3.52 2.34 -16.94
N VAL A 311 2.42 2.89 -17.47
CA VAL A 311 2.08 4.32 -17.28
C VAL A 311 1.88 4.63 -15.79
N LEU A 312 1.24 3.75 -15.04
CA LEU A 312 1.05 3.91 -13.58
C LEU A 312 2.39 4.01 -12.87
N GLU A 313 3.28 3.04 -13.10
CA GLU A 313 4.62 3.02 -12.50
C GLU A 313 5.41 4.29 -12.86
N TRP A 314 5.44 4.65 -14.14
CA TRP A 314 6.17 5.83 -14.59
C TRP A 314 5.58 7.15 -14.12
N SER A 315 4.26 7.19 -13.88
CA SER A 315 3.62 8.38 -13.33
C SER A 315 4.06 8.68 -11.89
N ALA A 316 4.44 7.66 -11.13
CA ALA A 316 4.93 7.78 -9.76
C ALA A 316 6.41 8.17 -9.69
N ASP A 317 7.20 7.85 -10.72
CA ASP A 317 8.63 8.15 -10.79
C ASP A 317 8.90 9.50 -11.50
N PRO A 318 9.38 10.53 -10.79
CA PRO A 318 9.68 11.84 -11.38
C PRO A 318 10.70 11.80 -12.52
N SER A 319 11.56 10.78 -12.57
CA SER A 319 12.57 10.58 -13.61
C SER A 319 12.01 9.91 -14.88
N LYS A 320 10.82 9.31 -14.81
CA LYS A 320 10.19 8.54 -15.90
C LYS A 320 8.93 9.18 -16.44
N VAL A 321 8.20 9.95 -15.63
CA VAL A 321 6.92 10.57 -16.03
C VAL A 321 7.05 11.42 -17.29
N THR A 322 8.22 12.05 -17.51
CA THR A 322 8.53 12.89 -18.68
C THR A 322 8.65 12.11 -19.99
N ASP A 323 8.89 10.79 -19.91
CA ASP A 323 9.04 9.91 -21.06
C ASP A 323 7.73 9.26 -21.50
N ILE A 324 6.62 9.42 -20.75
CA ILE A 324 5.33 8.81 -21.08
C ILE A 324 4.84 9.19 -22.49
N PRO A 325 4.81 10.48 -22.91
CA PRO A 325 4.43 10.84 -24.27
C PRO A 325 5.30 10.20 -25.34
N ARG A 326 6.63 10.19 -25.12
CA ARG A 326 7.63 9.59 -26.01
C ARG A 326 7.40 8.09 -26.17
N MET A 327 7.16 7.37 -25.07
CA MET A 327 6.87 5.94 -25.07
C MET A 327 5.58 5.62 -25.83
N ILE A 328 4.51 6.39 -25.62
CA ILE A 328 3.22 6.19 -26.32
C ILE A 328 3.41 6.33 -27.83
N PHE A 329 4.11 7.37 -28.28
CA PHE A 329 4.36 7.61 -29.71
C PHE A 329 5.32 6.59 -30.33
N ALA A 330 6.36 6.16 -29.61
CA ALA A 330 7.24 5.09 -30.06
C ALA A 330 6.45 3.80 -30.32
N LEU A 331 5.59 3.40 -29.36
CA LEU A 331 4.73 2.24 -29.50
C LEU A 331 3.76 2.35 -30.68
N ALA A 332 3.16 3.53 -30.89
CA ALA A 332 2.26 3.78 -32.02
C ALA A 332 2.95 3.54 -33.38
N ASN A 333 4.24 3.87 -33.45
CA ASN A 333 5.10 3.67 -34.63
C ASN A 333 5.75 2.28 -34.70
N GLY A 334 5.45 1.39 -33.76
CA GLY A 334 5.96 0.02 -33.72
C GLY A 334 7.31 -0.16 -33.03
N ASP A 335 7.87 0.89 -32.42
CA ASP A 335 9.05 0.79 -31.56
C ASP A 335 8.63 0.57 -30.10
N GLY A 336 8.76 -0.67 -29.63
CA GLY A 336 8.48 -1.03 -28.24
C GLY A 336 9.69 -1.05 -27.33
N SER A 337 10.87 -0.60 -27.77
CA SER A 337 12.13 -0.76 -27.02
C SER A 337 12.05 -0.15 -25.62
N LEU A 338 11.54 1.08 -25.55
CA LEU A 338 11.41 1.83 -24.29
C LEU A 338 10.38 1.18 -23.33
N ALA A 339 9.24 0.76 -23.87
CA ALA A 339 8.20 0.09 -23.10
C ALA A 339 8.65 -1.31 -22.65
N ALA A 340 9.39 -2.05 -23.47
CA ALA A 340 9.94 -3.36 -23.13
C ALA A 340 10.93 -3.26 -21.97
N ALA A 341 11.86 -2.31 -22.03
CA ALA A 341 12.78 -2.04 -20.93
C ALA A 341 12.02 -1.72 -19.63
N GLY A 342 11.01 -0.83 -19.70
CA GLY A 342 10.16 -0.49 -18.57
C GLY A 342 9.41 -1.71 -17.98
N ILE A 343 8.72 -2.48 -18.82
CA ILE A 343 7.98 -3.68 -18.40
C ILE A 343 8.92 -4.72 -17.78
N SER A 344 10.09 -4.95 -18.39
CA SER A 344 11.07 -5.92 -17.85
C SER A 344 11.57 -5.52 -16.46
N ALA A 345 11.66 -4.22 -16.17
CA ALA A 345 12.08 -3.71 -14.87
C ALA A 345 11.02 -3.86 -13.76
N THR A 346 9.76 -4.14 -14.12
CA THR A 346 8.68 -4.38 -13.13
C THR A 346 8.71 -5.80 -12.55
N ALA A 347 9.40 -6.74 -13.20
CA ALA A 347 9.50 -8.11 -12.70
C ALA A 347 10.44 -8.20 -11.50
N PRO A 348 10.01 -8.80 -10.37
CA PRO A 348 10.89 -8.94 -9.21
C PRO A 348 12.05 -9.89 -9.53
N PRO A 349 13.30 -9.47 -9.25
CA PRO A 349 14.46 -10.34 -9.45
C PRO A 349 14.39 -11.54 -8.49
N PRO A 350 15.06 -12.67 -8.80
CA PRO A 350 14.93 -13.93 -8.05
C PRO A 350 15.11 -13.80 -6.54
N GLU A 351 16.07 -13.00 -6.09
CA GLU A 351 16.39 -12.75 -4.68
C GLU A 351 15.34 -11.91 -3.95
N GLN A 352 14.46 -11.21 -4.69
CA GLN A 352 13.37 -10.40 -4.13
C GLN A 352 12.00 -11.10 -4.18
N ARG A 353 11.93 -12.33 -4.71
CA ARG A 353 10.67 -13.09 -4.76
C ARG A 353 10.31 -13.59 -3.37
N GLY A 354 9.07 -13.33 -2.96
CA GLY A 354 8.53 -13.63 -1.66
C GLY A 354 8.89 -12.59 -0.59
N LEU A 355 9.34 -11.39 -0.97
CA LEU A 355 9.60 -10.31 0.00
C LEU A 355 8.33 -9.62 0.50
N LEU A 356 7.29 -9.53 -0.34
CA LEU A 356 6.04 -8.87 0.01
C LEU A 356 5.07 -9.84 0.70
N GLY A 357 4.28 -9.32 1.62
CA GLY A 357 3.22 -10.05 2.32
C GLY A 357 1.98 -10.23 1.44
N ALA A 358 2.10 -11.02 0.37
CA ALA A 358 1.02 -11.27 -0.59
C ALA A 358 -0.25 -11.83 0.09
N GLY A 359 -0.12 -12.62 1.18
CA GLY A 359 -1.26 -13.10 1.94
C GLY A 359 -2.06 -11.98 2.61
N LEU A 360 -1.42 -10.88 3.05
CA LEU A 360 -2.11 -9.68 3.51
C LEU A 360 -2.77 -8.95 2.34
N GLY A 361 -2.09 -8.83 1.20
CA GLY A 361 -2.64 -8.25 -0.03
C GLY A 361 -3.93 -8.95 -0.47
N LEU A 362 -3.89 -10.27 -0.64
CA LEU A 362 -5.05 -11.10 -0.99
C LEU A 362 -6.10 -11.09 0.13
N GLY A 363 -5.70 -11.13 1.39
CA GLY A 363 -6.60 -11.04 2.54
C GLY A 363 -7.43 -9.76 2.54
N ALA A 364 -6.79 -8.60 2.34
CA ALA A 364 -7.46 -7.30 2.30
C ALA A 364 -8.29 -7.15 1.02
N TYR A 365 -7.69 -7.31 -0.17
CA TYR A 365 -8.43 -7.10 -1.43
C TYR A 365 -9.62 -8.04 -1.57
N CYS A 366 -9.47 -9.33 -1.26
CA CYS A 366 -10.56 -10.28 -1.46
C CYS A 366 -11.70 -10.03 -0.48
N GLN A 367 -11.40 -9.87 0.81
CA GLN A 367 -12.45 -9.73 1.83
C GLN A 367 -13.09 -8.34 1.79
N GLU A 368 -12.28 -7.29 1.64
CA GLU A 368 -12.72 -5.91 1.83
C GLU A 368 -13.13 -5.24 0.53
N MET A 369 -12.82 -5.81 -0.65
CA MET A 369 -13.07 -5.19 -1.96
C MET A 369 -13.71 -6.13 -2.97
N ALA A 370 -12.99 -7.12 -3.49
CA ALA A 370 -13.43 -7.94 -4.63
C ALA A 370 -14.72 -8.73 -4.34
N ASN A 371 -14.84 -9.33 -3.14
CA ASN A 371 -16.04 -10.10 -2.77
C ASN A 371 -17.28 -9.25 -2.43
N TRP A 372 -17.17 -7.93 -2.56
CA TRP A 372 -18.30 -6.99 -2.42
C TRP A 372 -18.86 -6.52 -3.76
N THR A 373 -18.28 -6.96 -4.87
CA THR A 373 -18.73 -6.61 -6.22
C THR A 373 -18.63 -7.82 -7.15
N THR A 374 -18.92 -7.61 -8.42
CA THR A 374 -18.86 -8.60 -9.50
C THR A 374 -17.98 -8.11 -10.65
N PRO A 375 -17.42 -9.00 -11.47
CA PRO A 375 -16.66 -8.62 -12.65
C PRO A 375 -17.42 -7.67 -13.59
N GLU A 376 -18.73 -7.86 -13.73
CA GLU A 376 -19.59 -7.07 -14.62
C GLU A 376 -19.83 -5.66 -14.08
N GLN A 377 -19.97 -5.51 -12.76
CA GLN A 377 -20.08 -4.20 -12.11
C GLN A 377 -18.77 -3.41 -12.23
N ALA A 378 -17.64 -4.05 -11.93
CA ALA A 378 -16.32 -3.45 -12.08
C ALA A 378 -16.06 -3.02 -13.53
N LEU A 379 -16.37 -3.88 -14.51
CA LEU A 379 -16.22 -3.54 -15.93
C LEU A 379 -17.11 -2.35 -16.35
N THR A 380 -18.33 -2.26 -15.80
CA THR A 380 -19.23 -1.14 -16.09
C THR A 380 -18.62 0.19 -15.65
N GLN A 381 -18.04 0.23 -14.45
CA GLN A 381 -17.34 1.40 -13.94
C GLN A 381 -16.04 1.69 -14.72
N ALA A 382 -15.30 0.65 -15.09
CA ALA A 382 -14.10 0.76 -15.90
C ALA A 382 -14.37 1.43 -17.26
N ARG A 383 -15.43 1.02 -17.96
CA ARG A 383 -15.88 1.62 -19.23
C ARG A 383 -16.26 3.09 -19.08
N ALA A 384 -16.85 3.46 -17.94
CA ALA A 384 -17.21 4.85 -17.67
C ALA A 384 -15.96 5.72 -17.41
N ALA A 385 -14.94 5.16 -16.75
CA ALA A 385 -13.70 5.87 -16.46
C ALA A 385 -12.79 6.03 -17.69
N MET A 386 -12.68 4.98 -18.52
CA MET A 386 -11.81 4.95 -19.71
C MET A 386 -12.60 4.56 -20.96
N PRO A 387 -13.50 5.43 -21.45
CA PRO A 387 -14.23 5.16 -22.69
C PRO A 387 -13.24 5.06 -23.85
N GLY A 388 -13.40 4.03 -24.67
CA GLY A 388 -12.56 3.79 -25.85
C GLY A 388 -11.51 2.68 -25.68
N LEU A 389 -11.25 2.21 -24.46
CA LEU A 389 -10.49 0.97 -24.26
C LEU A 389 -11.37 -0.27 -24.41
N THR A 390 -10.81 -1.37 -24.90
CA THR A 390 -11.56 -2.63 -25.04
C THR A 390 -11.84 -3.31 -23.69
N ASP A 391 -12.91 -4.08 -23.62
CA ASP A 391 -13.23 -4.91 -22.45
C ASP A 391 -12.09 -5.86 -22.05
N SER A 392 -11.32 -6.35 -23.02
CA SER A 392 -10.21 -7.26 -22.75
C SER A 392 -9.10 -6.61 -21.92
N VAL A 393 -8.94 -5.28 -22.01
CA VAL A 393 -8.05 -4.49 -21.14
C VAL A 393 -8.77 -4.17 -19.82
N LEU A 394 -10.00 -3.67 -19.91
CA LEU A 394 -10.73 -3.13 -18.76
C LEU A 394 -11.18 -4.18 -17.72
N ARG A 395 -11.23 -5.47 -18.10
CA ARG A 395 -11.53 -6.58 -17.18
C ARG A 395 -10.38 -6.92 -16.22
N ILE A 396 -9.18 -6.45 -16.50
CA ILE A 396 -8.00 -6.63 -15.68
C ILE A 396 -7.85 -5.39 -14.80
N THR A 397 -7.45 -5.56 -13.54
CA THR A 397 -7.19 -4.40 -12.70
C THR A 397 -5.98 -3.63 -13.27
N PRO A 398 -5.95 -2.29 -13.18
CA PRO A 398 -4.86 -1.49 -13.75
C PRO A 398 -3.46 -1.84 -13.24
N THR A 399 -3.36 -2.51 -12.08
CA THR A 399 -2.11 -2.93 -11.43
C THR A 399 -1.60 -4.29 -11.90
N GLY A 400 -2.29 -4.98 -12.82
CA GLY A 400 -1.83 -6.27 -13.35
C GLY A 400 -2.34 -7.48 -12.59
N SER A 401 -3.55 -7.41 -12.04
CA SER A 401 -4.16 -8.50 -11.28
C SER A 401 -5.47 -8.96 -11.92
N TRP A 402 -5.66 -10.29 -11.98
CA TRP A 402 -6.94 -10.91 -12.33
C TRP A 402 -7.76 -11.11 -11.07
N ILE A 403 -8.00 -10.01 -10.33
CA ILE A 403 -8.38 -10.04 -8.90
C ILE A 403 -9.54 -10.97 -8.56
N PHE A 404 -10.56 -11.11 -9.42
CA PHE A 404 -11.67 -12.03 -9.17
C PHE A 404 -11.27 -13.51 -9.24
N ARG A 405 -10.34 -13.86 -10.14
CA ARG A 405 -9.78 -15.22 -10.24
C ARG A 405 -8.81 -15.49 -9.09
N GLU A 406 -7.96 -14.52 -8.78
CA GLU A 406 -7.06 -14.57 -7.62
C GLU A 406 -7.87 -14.78 -6.33
N CYS A 407 -8.94 -14.01 -6.10
CA CYS A 407 -9.78 -14.14 -4.92
C CYS A 407 -10.62 -15.43 -4.90
N GLY A 408 -11.04 -15.93 -6.06
CA GLY A 408 -11.63 -17.27 -6.18
C GLY A 408 -10.66 -18.37 -5.75
N ALA A 409 -9.39 -18.28 -6.16
CA ALA A 409 -8.34 -19.22 -5.78
C ALA A 409 -7.89 -19.05 -4.32
N TRP A 410 -7.87 -17.81 -3.82
CA TRP A 410 -7.53 -17.49 -2.44
C TRP A 410 -8.65 -17.87 -1.47
N GLY A 411 -9.91 -17.95 -1.91
CA GLY A 411 -10.98 -18.65 -1.20
C GLY A 411 -11.36 -18.07 0.17
N LEU A 412 -11.43 -16.75 0.28
CA LEU A 412 -11.98 -16.06 1.45
C LEU A 412 -13.39 -15.53 1.17
N SER A 413 -14.18 -15.34 2.23
CA SER A 413 -15.48 -14.66 2.15
C SER A 413 -15.32 -13.14 2.19
N ARG A 414 -16.39 -12.38 1.97
CA ARG A 414 -16.35 -10.92 2.21
C ARG A 414 -16.28 -10.59 3.71
N SER A 415 -15.69 -9.45 4.03
CA SER A 415 -15.58 -8.88 5.38
C SER A 415 -16.94 -8.42 5.94
N ASP A 416 -16.95 -7.80 7.12
CA ASP A 416 -18.15 -7.15 7.66
C ASP A 416 -18.42 -5.83 6.92
N THR A 417 -19.70 -5.47 6.75
CA THR A 417 -20.11 -4.14 6.25
C THR A 417 -19.45 -2.97 6.99
N ALA A 418 -19.21 -3.12 8.30
CA ALA A 418 -18.62 -2.10 9.16
C ALA A 418 -17.19 -1.72 8.74
N ASP A 419 -16.45 -2.64 8.10
CA ASP A 419 -15.09 -2.38 7.61
C ASP A 419 -15.07 -1.30 6.52
N ARG A 420 -16.17 -1.17 5.78
CA ARG A 420 -16.30 -0.31 4.61
C ARG A 420 -17.13 0.95 4.88
N LEU A 421 -17.44 1.26 6.13
CA LEU A 421 -18.17 2.48 6.45
C LEU A 421 -17.26 3.72 6.37
N PRO A 422 -17.79 4.88 5.89
CA PRO A 422 -17.05 6.13 5.94
C PRO A 422 -16.58 6.46 7.36
N VAL A 423 -15.33 6.91 7.48
CA VAL A 423 -14.72 7.24 8.77
C VAL A 423 -15.10 8.64 9.19
N ARG A 424 -15.50 8.81 10.45
CA ARG A 424 -15.80 10.13 11.04
C ARG A 424 -14.80 10.43 12.15
N SER A 425 -14.10 11.56 12.06
CA SER A 425 -13.15 11.97 13.09
C SER A 425 -12.96 13.48 13.15
N LYS A 426 -12.63 13.97 14.35
CA LYS A 426 -12.20 15.35 14.62
C LYS A 426 -10.68 15.48 14.78
N VAL A 427 -9.96 14.36 14.73
CA VAL A 427 -8.49 14.37 14.78
C VAL A 427 -7.98 15.21 13.59
N PRO A 428 -7.08 16.18 13.83
CA PRO A 428 -6.47 16.94 12.76
C PRO A 428 -5.90 16.01 11.68
N SER A 429 -6.29 16.24 10.44
CA SER A 429 -5.90 15.37 9.31
C SER A 429 -5.35 16.19 8.15
N LEU A 430 -4.13 15.88 7.71
CA LEU A 430 -3.54 16.41 6.48
C LEU A 430 -3.67 15.37 5.37
N ILE A 431 -4.23 15.74 4.23
CA ILE A 431 -4.40 14.84 3.08
C ILE A 431 -3.55 15.38 1.94
N LEU A 432 -2.64 14.57 1.41
CA LEU A 432 -1.74 14.92 0.32
C LEU A 432 -2.14 14.12 -0.94
N SER A 433 -2.26 14.79 -2.07
CA SER A 433 -2.60 14.15 -3.35
C SER A 433 -1.79 14.74 -4.51
N GLY A 434 -1.12 13.88 -5.28
CA GLY A 434 -0.39 14.28 -6.48
C GLY A 434 -1.33 14.49 -7.68
N THR A 435 -1.07 15.46 -8.56
CA THR A 435 -1.89 15.63 -9.76
C THR A 435 -1.72 14.51 -10.78
N PHE A 436 -0.56 13.85 -10.80
CA PHE A 436 -0.23 12.74 -11.70
C PHE A 436 -0.43 11.37 -11.05
N ASP A 437 -0.97 11.31 -9.83
CA ASP A 437 -1.26 10.04 -9.18
C ASP A 437 -2.26 9.21 -10.01
N SER A 438 -1.75 8.11 -10.56
CA SER A 438 -2.51 7.16 -11.38
C SER A 438 -2.90 5.90 -10.61
N SER A 439 -2.55 5.81 -9.32
CA SER A 439 -2.86 4.69 -8.43
C SER A 439 -4.02 5.00 -7.49
N THR A 440 -4.07 6.22 -6.95
CA THR A 440 -5.20 6.71 -6.15
C THR A 440 -5.77 7.99 -6.73
N ALA A 441 -7.06 7.96 -7.10
CA ALA A 441 -7.63 9.04 -7.88
C ALA A 441 -7.73 10.31 -7.02
N PRO A 442 -7.24 11.48 -7.47
CA PRO A 442 -7.34 12.72 -6.69
C PRO A 442 -8.76 13.09 -6.27
N LYS A 443 -9.79 12.66 -7.03
CA LYS A 443 -11.19 12.87 -6.66
C LYS A 443 -11.64 12.10 -5.42
N TRP A 444 -10.94 11.03 -5.03
CA TRP A 444 -11.23 10.24 -3.83
C TRP A 444 -10.99 11.01 -2.53
N VAL A 445 -10.21 12.08 -2.57
CA VAL A 445 -10.02 13.01 -1.44
C VAL A 445 -11.37 13.49 -0.88
N GLN A 446 -12.35 13.77 -1.75
CA GLN A 446 -13.67 14.23 -1.32
C GLN A 446 -14.48 13.18 -0.57
N GLU A 447 -14.19 11.89 -0.77
CA GLU A 447 -14.85 10.80 -0.04
C GLU A 447 -14.39 10.74 1.42
N VAL A 448 -13.15 11.18 1.68
CA VAL A 448 -12.56 11.20 3.01
C VAL A 448 -12.86 12.49 3.76
N THR A 449 -12.73 13.65 3.10
CA THR A 449 -12.91 14.96 3.77
C THR A 449 -14.33 15.16 4.32
N ARG A 450 -15.36 14.51 3.75
CA ARG A 450 -16.74 14.53 4.27
C ARG A 450 -16.85 14.00 5.70
N GLY A 451 -16.00 13.04 6.06
CA GLY A 451 -16.00 12.40 7.38
C GLY A 451 -14.95 12.98 8.35
N LEU A 452 -13.87 13.53 7.83
CA LEU A 452 -12.80 14.16 8.61
C LEU A 452 -13.06 15.66 8.77
N SER A 453 -13.82 16.06 9.79
CA SER A 453 -14.30 17.44 9.94
C SER A 453 -13.20 18.46 10.25
N ASN A 454 -12.01 17.99 10.63
CA ASN A 454 -10.83 18.81 10.90
C ASN A 454 -9.70 18.40 9.94
N SER A 455 -9.96 18.49 8.64
CA SER A 455 -9.02 18.09 7.60
C SER A 455 -8.60 19.23 6.69
N LEU A 456 -7.33 19.20 6.28
CA LEU A 456 -6.76 20.02 5.23
C LEU A 456 -6.33 19.10 4.09
N ALA A 457 -6.90 19.30 2.90
CA ALA A 457 -6.54 18.54 1.72
C ALA A 457 -5.76 19.40 0.73
N LEU A 458 -4.57 18.94 0.34
CA LEU A 458 -3.63 19.65 -0.51
C LEU A 458 -3.31 18.84 -1.75
N ARG A 459 -3.22 19.53 -2.88
CA ARG A 459 -2.91 18.95 -4.18
C ARG A 459 -1.56 19.47 -4.68
N PHE A 460 -0.69 18.55 -5.09
CA PHE A 460 0.68 18.85 -5.49
C PHE A 460 0.85 18.67 -7.02
N PRO A 461 1.05 19.77 -7.77
CA PRO A 461 1.25 19.73 -9.22
C PRO A 461 2.48 18.92 -9.64
N GLY A 462 2.32 18.10 -10.68
CA GLY A 462 3.39 17.31 -11.29
C GLY A 462 3.87 16.10 -10.47
N VAL A 463 3.32 15.89 -9.28
CA VAL A 463 3.72 14.78 -8.40
C VAL A 463 2.80 13.58 -8.64
N GLY A 464 3.40 12.38 -8.66
CA GLY A 464 2.73 11.10 -8.81
C GLY A 464 2.23 10.51 -7.48
N HIS A 465 2.11 9.18 -7.45
CA HIS A 465 1.70 8.43 -6.26
C HIS A 465 2.76 8.49 -5.15
N GLY A 466 2.35 8.76 -3.91
CA GLY A 466 3.26 9.02 -2.79
C GLY A 466 3.92 10.39 -2.94
N VAL A 467 3.27 11.43 -2.42
CA VAL A 467 3.69 12.82 -2.58
C VAL A 467 4.94 13.12 -1.76
N LEU A 468 4.99 12.64 -0.51
CA LEU A 468 5.99 13.06 0.47
C LEU A 468 7.44 12.77 0.03
N PRO A 469 7.79 11.59 -0.53
CA PRO A 469 9.16 11.31 -0.98
C PRO A 469 9.62 12.24 -2.11
N ASN A 470 8.69 12.76 -2.91
CA ASN A 470 8.97 13.47 -4.16
C ASN A 470 8.74 14.98 -4.08
N SER A 471 8.40 15.53 -2.91
CA SER A 471 8.08 16.95 -2.75
C SER A 471 8.62 17.55 -1.45
N GLY A 472 9.69 18.36 -1.56
CA GLY A 472 10.21 19.14 -0.43
C GLY A 472 9.19 20.15 0.13
N CYS A 473 8.26 20.63 -0.70
CA CYS A 473 7.13 21.45 -0.25
C CYS A 473 6.18 20.63 0.64
N ALA A 474 5.82 19.40 0.23
CA ALA A 474 4.98 18.53 1.04
C ALA A 474 5.65 18.15 2.38
N GLN A 475 6.96 17.87 2.36
CA GLN A 475 7.76 17.59 3.57
C GLN A 475 7.74 18.77 4.54
N SER A 476 7.94 19.99 4.04
CA SER A 476 7.89 21.21 4.86
C SER A 476 6.50 21.44 5.46
N ILE A 477 5.45 21.28 4.66
CA ILE A 477 4.05 21.43 5.12
C ILE A 477 3.71 20.37 6.18
N MET A 478 4.07 19.11 5.94
CA MET A 478 3.85 18.03 6.90
C MET A 478 4.57 18.33 8.22
N THR A 479 5.82 18.77 8.18
CA THR A 479 6.58 19.14 9.39
C THR A 479 5.87 20.23 10.18
N ALA A 480 5.44 21.31 9.51
CA ALA A 480 4.69 22.39 10.15
C ALA A 480 3.34 21.92 10.74
N PHE A 481 2.63 21.06 10.02
CA PHE A 481 1.38 20.46 10.48
C PHE A 481 1.58 19.56 11.71
N LEU A 482 2.63 18.72 11.73
CA LEU A 482 2.91 17.89 12.88
C LEU A 482 3.32 18.72 14.11
N ASP A 483 4.07 19.81 13.92
CA ASP A 483 4.41 20.72 15.01
C ASP A 483 3.19 21.40 15.63
N ASN A 484 2.28 21.86 14.77
CA ASN A 484 1.04 22.46 15.21
C ASN A 484 -0.10 22.02 14.28
N PRO A 485 -0.92 21.03 14.69
CA PRO A 485 -1.89 20.37 13.82
C PRO A 485 -3.15 21.22 13.63
N ARG A 486 -2.92 22.44 13.16
CA ARG A 486 -3.91 23.41 12.70
C ARG A 486 -3.94 23.38 11.18
N LEU A 487 -5.06 23.83 10.61
CA LEU A 487 -5.28 23.81 9.17
C LEU A 487 -4.70 25.05 8.46
N ASP A 488 -4.08 25.98 9.20
CA ASP A 488 -3.53 27.26 8.72
C ASP A 488 -2.04 27.18 8.36
N VAL A 489 -1.54 25.99 8.04
CA VAL A 489 -0.15 25.79 7.58
C VAL A 489 0.11 26.58 6.28
N ASP A 490 1.32 27.12 6.15
CA ASP A 490 1.75 27.85 4.96
C ASP A 490 1.86 26.90 3.75
N GLN A 491 1.09 27.21 2.70
CA GLN A 491 0.98 26.43 1.48
C GLN A 491 1.62 27.13 0.28
N SER A 492 2.27 28.28 0.48
CA SER A 492 2.79 29.14 -0.59
C SER A 492 3.76 28.42 -1.53
N CYS A 493 4.54 27.46 -1.01
CA CYS A 493 5.48 26.67 -1.82
C CYS A 493 4.79 25.86 -2.94
N ILE A 494 3.50 25.52 -2.81
CA ILE A 494 2.76 24.79 -3.84
C ILE A 494 2.65 25.64 -5.11
N ALA A 495 2.41 26.95 -4.97
CA ALA A 495 2.32 27.87 -6.11
C ALA A 495 3.66 28.06 -6.85
N HIS A 496 4.76 27.67 -6.23
CA HIS A 496 6.12 27.72 -6.81
C HIS A 496 6.58 26.38 -7.38
N THR A 497 5.74 25.34 -7.33
CA THR A 497 6.04 24.07 -8.00
C THR A 497 5.93 24.25 -9.52
N SER A 498 6.86 23.65 -10.25
CA SER A 498 6.84 23.63 -11.71
C SER A 498 6.51 22.23 -12.20
N LEU A 499 5.73 22.14 -13.28
CA LEU A 499 5.50 20.87 -13.94
C LEU A 499 6.81 20.40 -14.61
N PRO A 500 7.07 19.08 -14.65
CA PRO A 500 8.26 18.56 -15.28
C PRO A 500 8.23 18.83 -16.79
N THR A 501 9.41 19.09 -17.37
CA THR A 501 9.55 19.26 -18.82
C THR A 501 9.58 17.90 -19.50
N PHE A 502 8.66 17.65 -20.42
CA PHE A 502 8.57 16.35 -21.10
C PHE A 502 9.70 16.13 -22.10
N SER A 503 10.17 14.89 -22.21
CA SER A 503 11.19 14.47 -23.17
C SER A 503 10.68 14.61 -24.60
N LEU A 504 11.52 15.10 -25.50
CA LEU A 504 11.23 15.17 -26.94
C LEU A 504 11.82 13.94 -27.67
N PRO A 505 11.37 13.64 -28.92
CA PRO A 505 11.81 12.47 -29.68
C PRO A 505 13.32 12.36 -29.92
#